data_AF-A0A3D2K1Y6-F1
#
_entry.id   AF-A0A3D2K1Y6-F1
#
_cell.length_a   1.000
_cell.length_b   1.000
_cell.length_c   1.000
_cell.angle_alpha   90.00
_cell.angle_beta   90.00
_cell.angle_gamma   90.00
#
_symmetry.space_group_name_H-M   'P 1'
#
loop_
_entity.id
_entity.type
_entity.pdbx_description
1 polymer ?
#
loop_
_entity_poly.entity_id
_entity_poly.type
_entity_poly.pdbx_seq_one_letter_code
_entity_poly.pdbx_strand_id
1 'polypeptide(L)'
;MSRHNILLPLSLDDVDVVWKTLKSQRFEFSERDYAHFTSKRNGLHVTIYEKGPKMLIQGHEAVDFAREVMEPLVAGKAMAKN
;
A
#
# COMPACT_ATOMS: atom_id res chain seq x y z
N MET A 1 -13.44 -14.17 10.88
CA MET A 1 -12.11 -13.53 10.85
C MET A 1 -12.29 -12.03 11.08
N SER A 2 -11.42 -11.40 11.87
CA SER A 2 -11.52 -9.96 12.16
C SER A 2 -10.97 -9.13 10.99
N ARG A 3 -11.46 -7.90 10.83
CA ARG A 3 -10.90 -6.93 9.89
C ARG A 3 -9.71 -6.24 10.57
N HIS A 4 -8.60 -6.11 9.86
CA HIS A 4 -7.38 -5.48 10.37
C HIS A 4 -7.11 -4.16 9.64
N ASN A 5 -6.42 -3.25 10.33
CA ASN A 5 -5.88 -2.01 9.80
C ASN A 5 -4.36 -2.01 10.04
N ILE A 6 -3.57 -2.01 8.98
CA ILE A 6 -2.10 -2.00 9.03
C ILE A 6 -1.60 -0.68 8.45
N LEU A 7 -0.67 -0.04 9.15
CA LEU A 7 0.00 1.18 8.70
C LEU A 7 1.45 0.87 8.43
N LEU A 8 1.92 1.17 7.22
CA LEU A 8 3.32 1.06 6.83
C LEU A 8 3.89 2.43 6.47
N PRO A 9 5.07 2.79 7.00
CA PRO A 9 5.76 4.00 6.57
C PRO A 9 6.25 3.84 5.13
N LEU A 10 6.20 4.91 4.35
CA LEU A 10 6.72 4.97 2.98
C LEU A 10 7.62 6.19 2.82
N SER A 11 8.51 6.13 1.84
CA SER A 11 9.12 7.31 1.22
C SER A 11 8.31 7.73 -0.02
N LEU A 12 8.55 8.95 -0.52
CA LEU A 12 7.91 9.40 -1.76
C LEU A 12 8.25 8.49 -2.95
N ASP A 13 9.46 7.95 -2.98
CA ASP A 13 9.92 7.04 -4.05
C ASP A 13 9.18 5.69 -4.03
N ASP A 14 8.64 5.29 -2.88
CA ASP A 14 7.90 4.03 -2.76
C ASP A 14 6.50 4.14 -3.39
N VAL A 15 5.94 5.35 -3.52
CA VAL A 15 4.56 5.59 -3.98
C VAL A 15 4.33 5.03 -5.38
N ASP A 16 5.25 5.29 -6.32
CA ASP A 16 5.16 4.79 -7.70
C ASP A 16 5.25 3.26 -7.78
N VAL A 17 6.11 2.67 -6.95
CA VAL A 17 6.32 1.22 -6.90
C VAL A 17 5.09 0.53 -6.32
N VAL A 18 4.54 1.07 -5.23
CA VAL A 18 3.29 0.59 -4.63
C VAL A 18 2.15 0.69 -5.64
N TRP A 19 2.05 1.82 -6.35
CA TRP A 19 1.05 1.99 -7.40
C TRP A 19 1.15 0.92 -8.49
N LYS A 20 2.35 0.68 -9.03
CA LYS A 20 2.59 -0.34 -10.08
C LYS A 20 2.24 -1.74 -9.58
N THR A 21 2.61 -2.10 -8.35
CA THR A 21 2.30 -3.40 -7.75
C THR A 21 0.79 -3.58 -7.55
N LEU A 22 0.09 -2.56 -7.07
CA LEU A 22 -1.37 -2.63 -6.91
C LEU A 22 -2.08 -2.71 -8.27
N LYS A 23 -1.56 -2.01 -9.28
CA LYS A 23 -2.09 -2.06 -10.65
C LYS A 23 -1.91 -3.44 -11.28
N SER A 24 -0.74 -4.06 -11.14
CA SER A 24 -0.49 -5.41 -11.67
C SER A 24 -1.37 -6.46 -10.98
N GLN A 25 -1.73 -6.24 -9.72
CA GLN A 25 -2.64 -7.08 -8.95
C GLN A 25 -4.13 -6.78 -9.17
N ARG A 26 -4.46 -5.92 -10.14
CA ARG A 26 -5.82 -5.56 -10.55
C ARG A 26 -6.62 -4.85 -9.45
N PHE A 27 -5.96 -4.02 -8.64
CA PHE A 27 -6.69 -3.08 -7.80
C PHE A 27 -7.37 -2.01 -8.65
N GLU A 28 -8.56 -1.61 -8.23
CA GLU A 28 -9.29 -0.46 -8.77
C GLU A 28 -8.86 0.80 -8.01
N PHE A 29 -8.53 1.87 -8.72
CA PHE A 29 -8.03 3.11 -8.14
C PHE A 29 -9.11 4.18 -8.12
N SER A 30 -9.05 5.04 -7.10
CA SER A 30 -9.88 6.23 -6.95
C SER A 30 -9.06 7.35 -6.33
N GLU A 31 -9.31 8.57 -6.76
CA GLU A 31 -8.72 9.77 -6.18
C GLU A 31 -9.44 10.15 -4.88
N ARG A 32 -8.70 10.72 -3.93
CA ARG A 32 -9.24 11.33 -2.72
C ARG A 32 -8.39 12.54 -2.34
N ASP A 33 -9.04 13.55 -1.80
CA ASP A 33 -8.34 14.69 -1.21
C ASP A 33 -7.35 14.18 -0.14
N TYR A 34 -6.12 14.70 -0.16
CA TYR A 34 -5.04 14.40 0.79
C TYR A 34 -4.39 13.01 0.67
N ALA A 35 -4.67 12.27 -0.40
CA ALA A 35 -4.05 10.99 -0.72
C ALA A 35 -3.47 11.01 -2.13
N HIS A 36 -2.30 10.40 -2.31
CA HIS A 36 -1.75 10.15 -3.65
C HIS A 36 -2.72 9.27 -4.46
N PHE A 37 -3.29 8.25 -3.81
CA PHE A 37 -4.41 7.47 -4.32
C PHE A 37 -5.00 6.56 -3.22
N THR A 38 -6.25 6.15 -3.44
CA THR A 38 -6.85 4.98 -2.80
C THR A 38 -7.05 3.89 -3.84
N SER A 39 -6.93 2.64 -3.43
CA SER A 39 -7.26 1.50 -4.27
C SER A 39 -7.97 0.38 -3.49
N LYS A 40 -8.74 -0.45 -4.18
CA LYS A 40 -9.47 -1.57 -3.57
C LYS A 40 -9.44 -2.82 -4.47
N ARG A 41 -9.48 -3.99 -3.83
CA ARG A 41 -9.67 -5.29 -4.48
C ARG A 41 -10.20 -6.31 -3.47
N ASN A 42 -11.29 -7.00 -3.79
CA ASN A 42 -11.83 -8.11 -2.97
C ASN A 42 -11.94 -7.81 -1.46
N GLY A 43 -12.37 -6.60 -1.08
CA GLY A 43 -12.51 -6.20 0.33
C GLY A 43 -11.20 -5.77 1.02
N LEU A 44 -10.08 -5.78 0.31
CA LEU A 44 -8.82 -5.17 0.71
C LEU A 44 -8.75 -3.73 0.17
N HIS A 45 -8.50 -2.77 1.07
CA HIS A 45 -8.40 -1.35 0.75
C HIS A 45 -6.99 -0.86 1.06
N VAL A 46 -6.38 -0.12 0.14
CA VAL A 46 -5.06 0.48 0.30
C VAL A 46 -5.16 1.97 0.03
N THR A 47 -4.71 2.81 0.97
CA THR A 47 -4.67 4.26 0.81
C THR A 47 -3.27 4.79 1.09
N ILE A 48 -2.73 5.60 0.18
CA ILE A 48 -1.43 6.24 0.33
C ILE A 48 -1.64 7.72 0.60
N TYR A 49 -1.31 8.17 1.81
CA TYR A 49 -1.46 9.57 2.20
C TYR A 49 -0.28 10.43 1.70
N GLU A 50 -0.54 11.70 1.37
CA GLU A 50 0.48 12.62 0.86
C GLU A 50 1.45 13.12 1.95
N LYS A 51 0.93 13.40 3.15
CA LYS A 51 1.73 13.93 4.26
C LYS A 51 2.41 12.82 5.04
N GLY A 52 3.75 12.83 5.03
CA GLY A 52 4.55 11.77 5.67
C GLY A 52 4.15 10.43 5.09
N PRO A 53 4.51 10.16 3.82
CA PRO A 53 3.83 9.16 3.01
C PRO A 53 3.73 7.86 3.78
N LYS A 54 2.50 7.43 3.99
CA LYS A 54 2.18 6.22 4.73
C LYS A 54 1.07 5.50 4.03
N MET A 55 1.18 4.18 4.04
CA MET A 55 0.22 3.27 3.46
C MET A 55 -0.68 2.72 4.56
N LEU A 56 -1.98 2.93 4.42
CA LEU A 56 -3.00 2.27 5.22
C LEU A 56 -3.59 1.10 4.42
N ILE A 57 -3.50 -0.11 4.97
CA ILE A 57 -4.04 -1.35 4.40
C ILE A 57 -5.16 -1.83 5.33
N GLN A 58 -6.35 -2.09 4.79
CA GLN A 58 -7.52 -2.49 5.58
C GLN A 58 -8.26 -3.66 4.94
N GLY A 59 -8.64 -4.66 5.73
CA GLY A 59 -9.33 -5.85 5.22
C GLY A 59 -9.10 -7.06 6.11
N HIS A 60 -9.71 -8.19 5.77
CA HIS A 60 -9.49 -9.45 6.46
C HIS A 60 -8.10 -10.02 6.17
N GLU A 61 -7.62 -9.86 4.93
CA GLU A 61 -6.28 -10.31 4.48
C GLU A 61 -5.21 -9.23 4.65
N ALA A 62 -5.51 -8.14 5.37
CA ALA A 62 -4.60 -6.98 5.44
C ALA A 62 -3.26 -7.31 6.12
N VAL A 63 -3.26 -8.21 7.10
CA VAL A 63 -2.03 -8.64 7.78
C VAL A 63 -1.12 -9.39 6.82
N ASP A 64 -1.65 -10.41 6.14
CA ASP A 64 -0.87 -11.26 5.25
C ASP A 64 -0.42 -10.46 4.03
N PHE A 65 -1.29 -9.63 3.44
CA PHE A 65 -0.92 -8.74 2.35
C PHE A 65 0.17 -7.74 2.73
N ALA A 66 0.10 -7.18 3.94
CA ALA A 66 1.15 -6.29 4.43
C ALA A 66 2.49 -7.03 4.52
N ARG A 67 2.53 -8.17 5.20
CA ARG A 67 3.77 -8.91 5.52
C ARG A 67 4.39 -9.63 4.33
N GLU A 68 3.57 -10.19 3.45
CA GLU A 68 4.04 -11.04 2.35
C GLU A 68 4.28 -10.26 1.06
N VAL A 69 3.61 -9.12 0.89
CA VAL A 69 3.67 -8.34 -0.35
C VAL A 69 4.27 -6.95 -0.11
N MET A 70 3.70 -6.17 0.80
CA MET A 70 4.02 -4.75 0.89
C MET A 70 5.32 -4.46 1.66
N GLU A 71 5.54 -5.12 2.79
CA GLU A 71 6.77 -4.97 3.57
C GLU A 71 8.01 -5.37 2.75
N PRO A 72 8.05 -6.54 2.04
CA PRO A 72 9.18 -6.88 1.18
C PRO A 72 9.36 -5.93 0.01
N LEU A 73 8.27 -5.43 -0.58
CA LEU A 73 8.33 -4.47 -1.69
C LEU A 73 9.03 -3.17 -1.26
N VAL A 74 8.64 -2.62 -0.11
CA VAL A 74 9.19 -1.38 0.44
C VAL A 74 10.62 -1.61 0.95
N ALA A 75 10.87 -2.71 1.67
CA ALA A 75 12.21 -3.03 2.16
C ALA A 75 13.21 -3.33 1.02
N GLY A 76 12.79 -4.02 -0.03
CA GLY A 76 13.61 -4.30 -1.22
C GLY A 76 14.00 -3.03 -1.98
N LYS A 77 13.18 -1.98 -1.93
CA LYS A 77 13.51 -0.65 -2.44
C LYS A 77 14.52 0.08 -1.57
N ALA A 78 14.46 -0.11 -0.25
CA ALA A 78 15.48 0.43 0.65
C ALA A 78 16.86 -0.20 0.39
N MET A 79 16.92 -1.48 0.03
CA MET A 79 18.19 -2.19 -0.22
C MET A 79 18.77 -1.98 -1.64
N ALA A 80 17.93 -1.74 -2.65
CA ALA A 80 18.38 -1.48 -4.03
C ALA A 80 18.98 -0.07 -4.23
N LYS A 81 19.06 0.75 -3.17
CA LYS A 81 19.55 2.13 -3.17
C LYS A 81 21.04 2.29 -2.81
N ASN A 82 21.83 1.21 -2.84
CA ASN A 82 23.29 1.25 -2.59
C ASN A 82 24.11 1.18 -3.87
#